data_AF-A0A372J3X1-F1
#
_entry.id   AF-A0A372J3X1-F1
#
_cell.length_a   1.000
_cell.length_b   1.000
_cell.length_c   1.000
_cell.angle_alpha   90.00
_cell.angle_beta   90.00
_cell.angle_gamma   90.00
#
_symmetry.space_group_name_H-M   'P 1'
#
loop_
_entity.id
_entity.type
_entity.pdbx_description
1 polymer ?
#
loop_
_entity_poly.entity_id
_entity_poly.type
_entity_poly.pdbx_seq_one_letter_code
_entity_poly.pdbx_strand_id
1 'polypeptide(L)'
;MLGASADPGPERPARERTPAPPAVRRAALVVAVEAAVLAGLALWLLWLTVTSDPDSTGRALAEVVYVGFFAVLLGAAAVGLWRVSGWARGPVVVLQVLIGLFGYTSAFQNGQPLIGLPLLVLAAVELYLLLTPEARLAFYDR
;
A
#
# COMPACT_ATOMS: atom_id res chain seq x y z
N MET A 1 46.33 -33.41 2.76
CA MET A 1 46.31 -32.30 1.79
C MET A 1 44.91 -32.19 1.22
N LEU A 2 44.02 -31.41 1.84
CA LEU A 2 42.66 -31.15 1.37
C LEU A 2 42.42 -29.66 1.55
N GLY A 3 42.44 -28.92 0.44
CA GLY A 3 42.37 -27.47 0.42
C GLY A 3 42.49 -26.94 -0.99
N ALA A 4 41.68 -27.48 -1.91
CA ALA A 4 41.43 -26.81 -3.18
C ALA A 4 40.39 -25.72 -2.90
N SER A 5 40.85 -24.47 -2.81
CA SER A 5 39.99 -23.30 -2.81
C SER A 5 39.08 -23.35 -4.03
N ALA A 6 37.76 -23.37 -3.81
CA ALA A 6 36.79 -23.25 -4.88
C ALA A 6 37.08 -21.95 -5.65
N ASP A 7 37.28 -22.09 -6.96
CA ASP A 7 37.43 -20.97 -7.89
C ASP A 7 36.22 -20.04 -7.72
N PRO A 8 36.39 -18.71 -7.52
CA PRO A 8 35.26 -17.80 -7.42
C PRO A 8 34.47 -17.89 -8.74
N GLY A 9 33.32 -18.55 -8.68
CA GLY A 9 32.43 -18.72 -9.82
C GLY A 9 32.10 -17.35 -10.44
N PRO A 10 31.82 -17.30 -11.74
CA PRO A 10 31.65 -16.04 -12.48
C PRO A 10 30.70 -15.10 -11.75
N GLU A 11 31.15 -13.86 -11.51
CA GLU A 11 30.35 -12.81 -10.89
C GLU A 11 29.01 -12.72 -11.64
N ARG A 12 27.90 -12.94 -10.92
CA ARG A 12 26.57 -12.85 -11.52
C ARG A 12 26.46 -11.47 -12.16
N PRO A 13 26.14 -11.37 -13.47
CA PRO A 13 26.04 -10.08 -14.13
C PRO A 13 25.07 -9.20 -13.34
N ALA A 14 25.51 -7.98 -13.03
CA ALA A 14 24.70 -7.02 -12.31
C ALA A 14 23.41 -6.81 -13.10
N ARG A 15 22.27 -7.28 -12.56
CA ARG A 15 20.96 -7.06 -13.19
C ARG A 15 20.76 -5.56 -13.31
N GLU A 16 20.77 -5.08 -14.54
CA GLU A 16 20.43 -3.70 -14.87
C GLU A 16 19.00 -3.46 -14.40
N ARG A 17 18.83 -2.65 -13.36
CA ARG A 17 17.50 -2.34 -12.82
C ARG A 17 16.84 -1.35 -13.77
N THR A 18 16.08 -1.87 -14.72
CA THR A 18 15.20 -1.03 -15.54
C THR A 18 14.29 -0.23 -14.59
N PRO A 19 14.29 1.11 -14.70
CA PRO A 19 13.47 1.94 -13.84
C PRO A 19 11.99 1.58 -14.00
N ALA A 20 11.25 1.63 -12.88
CA ALA A 20 9.83 1.33 -12.88
C ALA A 20 9.07 2.24 -13.87
N PRO A 21 8.10 1.72 -14.64
CA PRO A 21 7.31 2.52 -15.55
C PRO A 21 6.64 3.70 -14.81
N PRO A 22 6.44 4.84 -15.49
CA PRO A 22 5.88 6.04 -14.85
C PRO A 22 4.49 5.79 -14.24
N ALA A 23 3.66 4.94 -14.86
CA ALA A 23 2.36 4.54 -14.31
C ALA A 23 2.50 3.82 -12.95
N VAL A 24 3.44 2.87 -12.85
CA VAL A 24 3.70 2.13 -11.60
C VAL A 24 4.27 3.04 -10.52
N ARG A 25 5.12 4.01 -10.88
CA ARG A 25 5.61 5.02 -9.91
C ARG A 25 4.50 5.93 -9.40
N ARG A 26 3.59 6.35 -10.27
CA ARG A 26 2.41 7.15 -9.87
C ARG A 26 1.49 6.36 -8.96
N ALA A 27 1.25 5.09 -9.28
CA ALA A 27 0.47 4.17 -8.45
C ALA A 27 1.11 4.02 -7.05
N ALA A 28 2.42 3.77 -7.03
CA ALA A 28 3.18 3.69 -5.79
C ALA A 28 3.13 4.99 -4.95
N LEU A 29 3.09 6.16 -5.60
CA LEU A 29 2.89 7.45 -4.92
C LEU A 29 1.50 7.59 -4.32
N VAL A 30 0.45 7.21 -5.04
CA VAL A 30 -0.93 7.26 -4.56
C VAL A 30 -1.07 6.38 -3.31
N VAL A 31 -0.63 5.12 -3.38
CA VAL A 31 -0.66 4.19 -2.23
C VAL A 31 0.20 4.69 -1.07
N ALA A 32 1.34 5.33 -1.34
CA ALA A 32 2.16 5.91 -0.28
C ALA A 32 1.46 7.06 0.44
N VAL A 33 0.70 7.89 -0.28
CA VAL A 33 -0.12 8.95 0.32
C VAL A 33 -1.23 8.35 1.18
N GLU A 34 -1.93 7.33 0.70
CA GLU A 34 -2.96 6.63 1.48
C GLU A 34 -2.38 6.02 2.77
N ALA A 35 -1.23 5.36 2.66
CA ALA A 35 -0.53 4.80 3.81
C ALA A 35 -0.15 5.89 4.83
N ALA A 36 0.32 7.04 4.36
CA ALA A 36 0.67 8.17 5.23
C ALA A 36 -0.57 8.76 5.93
N VAL A 37 -1.70 8.87 5.22
CA VAL A 37 -2.97 9.32 5.81
C VAL A 37 -3.46 8.35 6.88
N LEU A 38 -3.45 7.04 6.61
CA LEU A 38 -3.83 6.03 7.60
C LEU A 38 -2.87 6.00 8.80
N ALA A 39 -1.57 6.17 8.57
CA ALA A 39 -0.59 6.25 9.66
C ALA A 39 -0.84 7.47 10.54
N GLY A 40 -1.12 8.64 9.94
CA GLY A 40 -1.51 9.85 10.67
C GLY A 40 -2.78 9.65 11.48
N LEU A 41 -3.79 9.00 10.91
CA LEU A 41 -5.04 8.65 11.61
C LEU A 41 -4.79 7.69 12.77
N ALA A 42 -3.96 6.65 12.59
CA ALA A 42 -3.63 5.71 13.66
C ALA A 42 -2.91 6.41 14.82
N LEU A 43 -1.97 7.32 14.52
CA LEU A 43 -1.27 8.11 15.53
C LEU A 43 -2.22 9.08 16.25
N TRP A 44 -3.16 9.69 15.52
CA TRP A 44 -4.20 10.54 16.10
C TRP A 44 -5.14 9.75 17.01
N LEU A 45 -5.61 8.58 16.59
CA LEU A 45 -6.43 7.70 17.41
C LEU A 45 -5.68 7.23 18.66
N LEU A 46 -4.38 6.91 18.53
CA LEU A 46 -3.54 6.55 19.67
C LEU A 46 -3.42 7.72 20.64
N TRP A 47 -3.21 8.93 20.13
CA TRP A 47 -3.19 10.15 20.93
C TRP A 47 -4.51 10.35 21.69
N LEU A 48 -5.66 10.21 21.01
CA LEU A 48 -6.97 10.29 21.65
C LEU A 48 -7.18 9.20 22.70
N THR A 49 -6.72 7.97 22.43
CA THR A 49 -6.81 6.85 23.36
C THR A 49 -6.05 7.13 24.67
N VAL A 50 -4.94 7.86 24.60
CA VAL A 50 -4.09 8.19 25.75
C VAL A 50 -4.51 9.49 26.44
N THR A 51 -5.01 10.47 25.71
CA THR A 51 -5.28 11.82 26.24
C THR A 51 -6.74 12.10 26.57
N SER A 52 -7.66 11.27 26.06
CA SER A 52 -9.10 11.38 26.32
C SER A 52 -9.57 10.22 27.20
N ASP A 53 -10.84 10.26 27.59
CA ASP A 53 -11.51 9.20 28.36
C ASP A 53 -12.41 8.38 27.42
N PRO A 54 -11.88 7.35 26.73
CA PRO A 54 -12.66 6.56 25.80
C PRO A 54 -13.65 5.67 26.54
N ASP A 55 -14.85 5.50 25.99
CA ASP A 55 -15.88 4.58 26.55
C ASP A 55 -15.35 3.15 26.77
N SER A 56 -14.39 2.72 25.94
CA SER A 56 -13.66 1.47 26.10
C SER A 56 -12.25 1.58 25.55
N THR A 57 -11.25 1.50 26.43
CA THR A 57 -9.83 1.48 26.04
C THR A 57 -9.50 0.32 25.10
N GLY A 58 -10.11 -0.85 25.32
CA GLY A 58 -9.90 -2.03 24.46
C GLY A 58 -10.37 -1.82 23.03
N ARG A 59 -11.54 -1.18 22.85
CA ARG A 59 -12.06 -0.83 21.53
C ARG A 59 -11.19 0.23 20.86
N ALA A 60 -10.84 1.29 21.59
CA ALA A 60 -10.00 2.37 21.07
C ALA A 60 -8.63 1.82 20.61
N LEU A 61 -8.00 0.95 21.40
CA LEU A 61 -6.74 0.31 21.03
C LEU A 61 -6.90 -0.61 19.80
N ALA A 62 -8.01 -1.35 19.70
CA ALA A 62 -8.29 -2.16 18.52
C ALA A 62 -8.38 -1.30 17.25
N GLU A 63 -9.04 -0.13 17.31
CA GLU A 63 -9.11 0.81 16.20
C GLU A 63 -7.71 1.30 15.77
N VAL A 64 -6.84 1.67 16.73
CA VAL A 64 -5.44 2.02 16.45
C VAL A 64 -4.70 0.89 15.74
N VAL A 65 -4.83 -0.34 16.26
CA VAL A 65 -4.14 -1.52 15.72
C VAL A 65 -4.61 -1.83 14.30
N TYR A 66 -5.92 -1.83 14.05
CA TYR A 66 -6.47 -2.12 12.73
C TYR A 66 -6.06 -1.06 11.70
N VAL A 67 -6.21 0.23 12.03
CA VAL A 67 -5.83 1.32 11.12
C VAL A 67 -4.32 1.31 10.87
N GLY A 68 -3.52 1.11 11.92
CA GLY A 68 -2.06 0.99 11.82
C GLY A 68 -1.63 -0.21 10.97
N PHE A 69 -2.30 -1.36 11.11
CA PHE A 69 -2.04 -2.53 10.29
C PHE A 69 -2.26 -2.23 8.80
N PHE A 70 -3.38 -1.61 8.43
CA PHE A 70 -3.63 -1.24 7.03
C PHE A 70 -2.65 -0.18 6.52
N ALA A 71 -2.23 0.77 7.36
CA ALA A 71 -1.19 1.75 7.01
C ALA A 71 0.14 1.06 6.67
N VAL A 72 0.58 0.11 7.50
CA VAL A 72 1.80 -0.67 7.28
C VAL A 72 1.68 -1.52 6.00
N LEU A 73 0.52 -2.16 5.80
CA LEU A 73 0.28 -3.01 4.65
C LEU A 73 0.32 -2.19 3.33
N LEU A 74 -0.35 -1.04 3.27
CA LEU A 74 -0.27 -0.13 2.12
C LEU A 74 1.14 0.42 1.96
N GLY A 75 1.84 0.79 3.04
CA GLY A 75 3.22 1.26 2.98
C GLY A 75 4.17 0.21 2.39
N ALA A 76 4.06 -1.04 2.83
CA ALA A 76 4.81 -2.16 2.29
C ALA A 76 4.48 -2.41 0.81
N ALA A 77 3.20 -2.27 0.44
CA ALA A 77 2.74 -2.41 -0.92
C ALA A 77 3.26 -1.29 -1.84
N ALA A 78 3.28 -0.04 -1.36
CA ALA A 78 3.87 1.10 -2.07
C ALA A 78 5.36 0.87 -2.34
N VAL A 79 6.13 0.40 -1.35
CA VAL A 79 7.55 0.02 -1.54
C VAL A 79 7.67 -1.13 -2.54
N GLY A 80 6.78 -2.11 -2.48
CA GLY A 80 6.70 -3.21 -3.42
C GLY A 80 6.48 -2.74 -4.86
N LEU A 81 5.50 -1.86 -5.09
CA LEU A 81 5.22 -1.25 -6.39
C LEU A 81 6.42 -0.42 -6.88
N TRP A 82 7.05 0.37 -6.01
CA TRP A 82 8.24 1.16 -6.36
C TRP A 82 9.41 0.30 -6.84
N ARG A 83 9.50 -0.93 -6.31
CA ARG A 83 10.49 -1.95 -6.70
C ARG A 83 9.99 -2.88 -7.81
N VAL A 84 8.77 -2.67 -8.30
CA VAL A 84 8.08 -3.51 -9.31
C VAL A 84 7.98 -4.97 -8.86
N SER A 85 7.83 -5.21 -7.56
CA SER A 85 7.83 -6.56 -7.01
C SER A 85 6.57 -7.33 -7.41
N GLY A 86 6.71 -8.57 -7.90
CA GLY A 86 5.59 -9.39 -8.37
C GLY A 86 4.50 -9.63 -7.32
N TRP A 87 4.85 -9.64 -6.03
CA TRP A 87 3.86 -9.82 -4.95
C TRP A 87 2.99 -8.58 -4.72
N ALA A 88 3.43 -7.38 -5.13
CA ALA A 88 2.82 -6.12 -4.66
C ALA A 88 1.44 -5.88 -5.26
N ARG A 89 1.22 -6.32 -6.50
CA ARG A 89 0.01 -5.99 -7.27
C ARG A 89 -1.27 -6.57 -6.66
N GLY A 90 -1.24 -7.84 -6.24
CA GLY A 90 -2.41 -8.54 -5.70
C GLY A 90 -2.99 -7.84 -4.45
N PRO A 91 -2.18 -7.64 -3.39
CA PRO A 91 -2.60 -6.93 -2.19
C PRO A 91 -3.12 -5.52 -2.46
N VAL A 92 -2.47 -4.74 -3.34
CA VAL A 92 -2.93 -3.38 -3.66
C VAL A 92 -4.32 -3.41 -4.28
N VAL A 93 -4.55 -4.27 -5.28
CA VAL A 93 -5.87 -4.38 -5.92
C VAL A 93 -6.95 -4.75 -4.90
N VAL A 94 -6.68 -5.72 -4.03
CA VAL A 94 -7.63 -6.12 -2.98
C VAL A 94 -7.93 -4.95 -2.03
N LEU A 95 -6.89 -4.25 -1.56
CA LEU A 95 -7.07 -3.12 -0.65
C LEU A 95 -7.84 -1.98 -1.31
N GLN A 96 -7.59 -1.69 -2.59
CA GLN A 96 -8.33 -0.65 -3.29
C GLN A 96 -9.81 -1.00 -3.49
N VAL A 97 -10.14 -2.27 -3.69
CA VAL A 97 -11.54 -2.71 -3.72
C VAL A 97 -12.21 -2.51 -2.36
N LEU A 98 -11.52 -2.84 -1.27
CA LEU A 98 -12.04 -2.62 0.09
C LEU A 98 -12.19 -1.13 0.41
N ILE A 99 -11.21 -0.30 0.03
CA ILE A 99 -11.27 1.16 0.17
C ILE A 99 -12.41 1.73 -0.67
N GLY A 100 -12.61 1.24 -1.89
CA GLY A 100 -13.72 1.64 -2.75
C GLY A 100 -15.07 1.31 -2.14
N LEU A 101 -15.24 0.10 -1.59
CA LEU A 101 -16.45 -0.29 -0.88
C LEU A 101 -16.72 0.59 0.35
N PHE A 102 -15.68 0.83 1.16
CA PHE A 102 -15.78 1.71 2.32
C PHE A 102 -16.10 3.15 1.92
N GLY A 103 -15.50 3.66 0.84
CA GLY A 103 -15.77 4.97 0.27
C GLY A 103 -17.21 5.10 -0.22
N TYR A 104 -17.75 4.08 -0.87
CA TYR A 104 -19.14 4.03 -1.30
C TYR A 104 -20.11 4.09 -0.12
N THR A 105 -19.93 3.21 0.87
CA THR A 105 -20.76 3.21 2.09
C THR A 105 -20.66 4.55 2.82
N SER A 106 -19.46 5.11 2.95
CA SER A 106 -19.25 6.41 3.61
C SER A 106 -19.96 7.56 2.87
N ALA A 107 -19.83 7.62 1.54
CA ALA A 107 -20.41 8.71 0.76
C ALA A 107 -21.94 8.66 0.69
N PHE A 108 -22.49 7.47 0.47
CA PHE A 108 -23.91 7.33 0.07
C PHE A 108 -24.81 6.73 1.14
N GLN A 109 -24.27 5.95 2.08
CA GLN A 109 -25.07 5.30 3.13
C GLN A 109 -24.94 6.03 4.47
N ASN A 110 -23.74 6.48 4.82
CA ASN A 110 -23.46 7.13 6.10
C ASN A 110 -23.56 8.67 6.05
N GLY A 111 -23.90 9.25 4.89
CA GLY A 111 -24.04 10.69 4.72
C GLY A 111 -22.72 11.48 4.87
N GLN A 112 -21.58 10.84 4.64
CA GLN A 112 -20.24 11.44 4.75
C GLN A 112 -19.56 11.56 3.37
N PRO A 113 -20.13 12.34 2.42
CA PRO A 113 -19.60 12.46 1.06
C PRO A 113 -18.19 13.07 1.01
N LEU A 114 -17.87 13.96 1.96
CA LEU A 114 -16.54 14.56 2.07
C LEU A 114 -15.43 13.57 2.41
N ILE A 115 -15.77 12.41 2.98
CA ILE A 115 -14.83 11.31 3.25
C ILE A 115 -14.91 10.28 2.14
N GLY A 116 -16.12 9.87 1.77
CA GLY A 116 -16.30 8.76 0.83
C GLY A 116 -15.90 9.08 -0.61
N LEU A 117 -16.17 10.29 -1.12
CA LEU A 117 -15.82 10.65 -2.50
C LEU A 117 -14.30 10.69 -2.73
N PRO A 118 -13.46 11.31 -1.86
CA PRO A 118 -12.02 11.23 -2.01
C PRO A 118 -11.47 9.79 -2.04
N LEU A 119 -12.00 8.91 -1.18
CA LEU A 119 -11.58 7.49 -1.14
C LEU A 119 -11.95 6.77 -2.45
N LEU A 120 -13.15 7.02 -2.97
CA LEU A 120 -13.56 6.47 -4.26
C LEU A 120 -12.67 6.94 -5.41
N VAL A 121 -12.30 8.23 -5.41
CA VAL A 121 -11.39 8.79 -6.43
C VAL A 121 -10.01 8.16 -6.34
N LEU A 122 -9.44 8.03 -5.14
CA LEU A 122 -8.14 7.41 -4.93
C LEU A 122 -8.14 5.94 -5.41
N ALA A 123 -9.14 5.16 -5.00
CA ALA A 123 -9.27 3.77 -5.42
C ALA A 123 -9.44 3.63 -6.94
N ALA A 124 -10.26 4.48 -7.56
CA ALA A 124 -10.44 4.47 -9.01
C ALA A 124 -9.16 4.84 -9.76
N VAL A 125 -8.43 5.87 -9.30
CA VAL A 125 -7.17 6.30 -9.90
C VAL A 125 -6.11 5.19 -9.79
N GLU A 126 -5.97 4.58 -8.61
CA GLU A 126 -4.99 3.51 -8.40
C GLU A 126 -5.28 2.30 -9.28
N LEU A 127 -6.53 1.83 -9.29
CA LEU A 127 -6.94 0.71 -10.15
C LEU A 127 -6.74 1.03 -11.62
N TYR A 128 -7.08 2.25 -12.06
CA TYR A 128 -6.84 2.70 -13.42
C TYR A 128 -5.34 2.66 -13.79
N LEU A 129 -4.48 3.18 -12.93
CA LEU A 129 -3.02 3.16 -13.15
C LEU A 129 -2.48 1.74 -13.25
N LEU A 130 -2.97 0.80 -12.43
CA LEU A 130 -2.55 -0.60 -12.46
C LEU A 130 -3.10 -1.38 -13.66
N LEU A 131 -4.20 -0.92 -14.27
CA LEU A 131 -4.80 -1.51 -15.47
C LEU A 131 -4.08 -1.08 -16.77
N THR A 132 -3.22 -0.06 -16.71
CA THR A 132 -2.44 0.39 -17.87
C THR A 132 -1.58 -0.74 -18.47
N PRO A 133 -1.37 -0.77 -19.81
CA PRO A 133 -0.56 -1.79 -20.46
C PRO A 133 0.86 -1.88 -19.90
N GLU A 134 1.47 -0.74 -19.58
CA GLU A 134 2.82 -0.62 -19.07
C GLU A 134 2.93 -1.27 -17.68
N ALA A 135 1.94 -1.02 -16.82
CA ALA A 135 1.89 -1.66 -15.51
C ALA A 135 1.68 -3.18 -15.65
N ARG A 136 0.84 -3.64 -16.58
CA ARG A 136 0.63 -5.08 -16.83
C ARG A 136 1.91 -5.78 -17.29
N LEU A 137 2.61 -5.22 -18.27
CA LEU A 137 3.86 -5.80 -18.80
C LEU A 137 4.95 -5.85 -17.72
N ALA A 138 5.07 -4.81 -16.89
CA ALA A 138 6.09 -4.74 -15.85
C ALA A 138 6.00 -5.85 -14.79
N PHE A 139 4.82 -6.44 -14.58
CA PHE A 139 4.63 -7.57 -13.66
C PHE A 139 4.53 -8.93 -14.37
N TYR A 140 4.52 -8.96 -15.70
CA TYR A 140 4.45 -10.21 -16.49
C TYR A 140 5.84 -10.80 -16.78
N ASP A 141 6.88 -9.96 -16.89
CA ASP A 141 8.27 -10.34 -17.17
C ASP A 141 9.08 -10.81 -15.94
N ARG A 142 8.42 -11.16 -14.82
CA ARG A 142 9.07 -11.61 -13.58
C ARG A 142 8.46 -12.88 -13.02
#